data_AF-A0A6J5F6Q3-F1
#
_entry.id   AF-A0A6J5F6Q3-F1
#
_cell.length_a   1.000
_cell.length_b   1.000
_cell.length_c   1.000
_cell.angle_alpha   90.00
_cell.angle_beta   90.00
_cell.angle_gamma   90.00
#
_symmetry.space_group_name_H-M   'P 1'
#
loop_
_entity.id
_entity.type
_entity.pdbx_description
1 polymer ?
#
loop_
_entity_poly.entity_id
_entity_poly.type
_entity_poly.pdbx_seq_one_letter_code
_entity_poly.pdbx_strand_id
1 'polypeptide(L)'
;MPLLALIKAWMTEKLSTPSKKSDLAKAINYSLNQWDALVLYCEDGRIEISNALAENALRCVSLGRKNFLFAGSDSGGERAAAMYSLIGTCKLNDINPRAYLEYVLTHIADHPINRIDELLPWNVVAKLPRHSSLPTSAA
;
A
#
# COMPACT_ATOMS: atom_id res chain seq x y z
N MET A 1 9.46 -26.71 3.19
CA MET A 1 9.67 -26.24 1.81
C MET A 1 11.12 -26.53 1.38
N PRO A 2 11.37 -27.56 0.54
CA PRO A 2 12.73 -28.02 0.25
C PRO A 2 13.60 -26.98 -0.49
N LEU A 3 13.04 -26.23 -1.44
CA LEU A 3 13.80 -25.24 -2.21
C LEU A 3 14.26 -24.04 -1.37
N LEU A 4 13.38 -23.48 -0.53
CA LEU A 4 13.71 -22.37 0.35
C LEU A 4 14.74 -22.76 1.40
N ALA A 5 14.65 -23.99 1.93
CA ALA A 5 15.67 -24.53 2.84
C ALA A 5 17.05 -24.62 2.16
N LEU A 6 17.09 -25.05 0.89
CA LEU A 6 18.33 -25.07 0.10
C LEU A 6 18.90 -23.66 -0.10
N ILE A 7 18.06 -22.67 -0.40
CA ILE A 7 18.49 -21.27 -0.55
C ILE A 7 19.06 -20.75 0.77
N LYS A 8 18.41 -21.02 1.91
CA LYS A 8 18.90 -20.60 3.24
C LYS A 8 20.26 -21.22 3.56
N ALA A 9 20.41 -22.52 3.28
CA ALA A 9 21.65 -23.24 3.50
C ALA A 9 22.78 -22.65 2.62
N TRP A 10 22.50 -22.43 1.33
CA TRP A 10 23.44 -21.82 0.40
C TRP A 10 23.86 -20.40 0.82
N MET A 11 22.92 -19.57 1.28
CA MET A 11 23.21 -18.23 1.79
C MET A 11 24.11 -18.27 3.04
N THR A 12 23.81 -19.19 3.97
CA THR A 12 24.61 -19.39 5.19
C THR A 12 26.02 -19.87 4.85
N GLU A 13 26.15 -20.82 3.91
CA GLU A 13 27.44 -21.30 3.43
C GLU A 13 28.24 -20.16 2.77
N LYS A 14 27.60 -19.35 1.92
CA LYS A 14 28.24 -18.22 1.26
C LYS A 14 28.70 -17.11 2.20
N LEU A 15 28.23 -17.04 3.44
CA LEU A 15 28.79 -16.12 4.44
C LEU A 15 30.15 -16.56 5.00
N SER A 16 30.54 -17.83 4.83
CA SER A 16 31.84 -18.34 5.29
C SER A 16 33.03 -17.89 4.45
N THR A 17 32.79 -17.40 3.23
CA THR A 17 33.81 -17.10 2.22
C THR A 17 34.22 -15.61 2.11
N PRO A 18 33.30 -14.62 2.13
CA PRO A 18 33.63 -13.21 2.00
C PRO A 18 34.07 -12.59 3.33
N SER A 19 34.90 -11.54 3.26
CA SER A 19 35.16 -10.67 4.41
C SER A 19 33.85 -10.10 4.94
N LYS A 20 33.64 -10.12 6.26
CA LYS A 20 32.40 -9.66 6.94
C LYS A 20 31.94 -8.25 6.57
N LYS A 21 32.82 -7.42 5.98
CA LYS A 21 32.53 -6.04 5.54
C LYS A 21 32.09 -5.91 4.09
N SER A 22 32.09 -6.99 3.31
CA SER A 22 31.64 -6.99 1.91
C SER A 22 30.15 -6.63 1.79
N ASP A 23 29.77 -5.88 0.75
CA ASP A 23 28.37 -5.57 0.47
C ASP A 23 27.53 -6.83 0.20
N LEU A 24 28.15 -7.88 -0.36
CA LEU A 24 27.51 -9.19 -0.49
C LEU A 24 27.18 -9.80 0.88
N ALA A 25 28.13 -9.74 1.82
CA ALA A 25 27.91 -10.25 3.18
C ALA A 25 26.81 -9.46 3.90
N LYS A 26 26.73 -8.14 3.70
CA LYS A 26 25.64 -7.31 4.23
C LYS A 26 24.28 -7.71 3.65
N ALA A 27 24.19 -7.88 2.34
CA ALA A 27 22.93 -8.26 1.67
C ALA A 27 22.44 -9.66 2.09
N ILE A 28 23.35 -10.63 2.21
CA ILE A 28 23.00 -11.98 2.70
C ILE A 28 22.55 -11.91 4.16
N ASN A 29 23.28 -11.22 5.04
CA ASN A 29 22.87 -11.07 6.44
C ASN A 29 21.50 -10.38 6.58
N TYR A 30 21.25 -9.33 5.78
CA TYR A 30 19.94 -8.68 5.76
C TYR A 30 18.82 -9.66 5.37
N SER A 31 19.04 -10.46 4.33
CA SER A 31 18.07 -11.47 3.88
C SER A 31 17.81 -12.54 4.94
N LEU A 32 18.86 -13.03 5.60
CA LEU A 32 18.74 -14.03 6.68
C LEU A 32 18.06 -13.46 7.93
N ASN A 33 18.29 -12.20 8.27
CA ASN A 33 17.61 -11.53 9.38
C ASN A 33 16.11 -11.34 9.13
N GLN A 34 15.70 -11.30 7.86
CA GLN A 34 14.29 -11.17 7.44
C GLN A 34 13.70 -12.49 6.96
N TRP A 35 14.38 -13.63 7.23
CA TRP A 35 14.01 -14.91 6.64
C TRP A 35 12.56 -15.31 6.93
N ASP A 36 12.12 -15.13 8.18
CA ASP A 36 10.76 -15.52 8.58
C ASP A 36 9.70 -14.71 7.83
N ALA A 37 9.94 -13.42 7.58
CA ALA A 37 9.06 -12.60 6.75
C ALA A 37 9.09 -13.02 5.26
N LEU A 38 10.26 -13.40 4.73
CA LEU A 38 10.41 -13.83 3.33
C LEU A 38 9.70 -15.15 3.02
N VAL A 39 9.53 -16.03 4.00
CA VAL A 39 8.88 -17.34 3.80
C VAL A 39 7.43 -17.37 4.25
N LEU A 40 6.91 -16.28 4.83
CA LEU A 40 5.56 -16.21 5.41
C LEU A 40 4.46 -16.52 4.38
N TYR A 41 4.64 -16.15 3.11
CA TYR A 41 3.69 -16.46 2.03
C TYR A 41 3.49 -17.98 1.81
N CYS A 42 4.46 -18.80 2.25
CA CYS A 42 4.34 -20.26 2.20
C CYS A 42 3.43 -20.81 3.29
N GLU A 43 3.18 -20.03 4.35
CA GLU A 43 2.36 -20.40 5.51
C GLU A 43 0.96 -19.80 5.41
N ASP A 44 0.83 -18.59 4.84
CA ASP A 44 -0.45 -17.94 4.57
C ASP A 44 -0.59 -17.59 3.08
N GLY A 45 -1.45 -18.34 2.39
CA GLY A 45 -1.75 -18.13 0.96
C GLY A 45 -2.50 -16.83 0.64
N ARG A 46 -2.89 -16.03 1.64
CA ARG A 46 -3.41 -14.68 1.43
C ARG A 46 -2.30 -13.66 1.20
N ILE A 47 -1.05 -14.01 1.52
CA ILE A 47 0.10 -13.13 1.43
C ILE A 47 0.76 -13.34 0.08
N GLU A 48 1.04 -12.23 -0.60
CA GLU A 48 1.76 -12.24 -1.87
C GLU A 48 3.24 -12.54 -1.66
N ILE A 49 3.83 -13.33 -2.57
CA ILE A 49 5.29 -13.60 -2.57
C ILE A 49 6.13 -12.33 -2.76
N SER A 50 5.54 -11.31 -3.40
CA SER A 50 6.21 -10.06 -3.69
C SER A 50 5.51 -8.87 -3.02
N ASN A 51 6.29 -7.90 -2.59
CA ASN A 51 5.79 -6.63 -2.07
C ASN A 51 5.43 -5.62 -3.19
N ALA A 52 5.46 -6.03 -4.46
CA ALA A 52 5.33 -5.13 -5.61
C ALA A 52 4.01 -4.35 -5.59
N LEU A 53 2.91 -4.96 -5.13
CA LEU A 53 1.62 -4.26 -4.96
C LEU A 53 1.70 -3.15 -3.91
N ALA A 54 2.33 -3.42 -2.77
CA ALA A 54 2.53 -2.44 -1.71
C ALA A 54 3.45 -1.29 -2.16
N GLU A 55 4.56 -1.62 -2.84
CA GLU A 55 5.47 -0.61 -3.41
C GLU A 55 4.77 0.25 -4.45
N ASN A 56 4.00 -0.36 -5.36
CA ASN A 56 3.22 0.36 -6.37
C ASN A 56 2.21 1.32 -5.73
N ALA A 57 1.53 0.90 -4.66
CA ALA A 57 0.63 1.78 -3.91
C ALA A 57 1.36 2.98 -3.29
N LEU A 58 2.58 2.77 -2.77
CA LEU A 58 3.41 3.82 -2.17
C LEU A 58 4.09 4.73 -3.20
N ARG A 59 4.22 4.33 -4.47
CA ARG A 59 4.77 5.20 -5.53
C ARG A 59 3.94 6.47 -5.69
N CYS A 60 2.61 6.39 -5.58
CA CYS A 60 1.75 7.58 -5.63
C CYS A 60 2.10 8.59 -4.53
N VAL A 61 2.34 8.11 -3.30
CA VAL A 61 2.75 8.95 -2.17
C VAL A 61 4.10 9.62 -2.43
N SER A 62 5.06 8.82 -2.93
CA SER A 62 6.42 9.26 -3.24
C SER A 62 6.49 10.28 -4.37
N LEU A 63 5.58 10.23 -5.34
CA LEU A 63 5.42 11.23 -6.40
C LEU A 63 4.70 12.48 -5.87
N GLY A 64 3.61 12.30 -5.11
CA GLY A 64 2.79 13.38 -4.60
C GLY A 64 3.49 14.29 -3.60
N ARG A 65 4.48 13.79 -2.84
CA ARG A 65 5.24 14.59 -1.86
C ARG A 65 5.89 15.85 -2.44
N LYS A 66 6.25 15.86 -3.73
CA LYS A 66 6.80 17.04 -4.41
C LYS A 66 5.75 18.11 -4.70
N ASN A 67 4.47 17.73 -4.72
CA ASN A 67 3.33 18.58 -5.07
C ASN A 67 2.53 19.03 -3.83
N PHE A 68 2.86 18.55 -2.63
CA PHE A 68 2.18 18.94 -1.40
C PHE A 68 2.88 20.11 -0.72
N LEU A 69 2.22 21.27 -0.75
CA LEU A 69 2.68 22.49 -0.06
C LEU A 69 2.82 22.34 1.46
N PHE A 70 2.24 21.29 2.06
CA PHE A 70 2.17 21.06 3.51
C PHE A 70 2.86 19.79 3.99
N ALA A 71 3.58 19.06 3.13
CA ALA A 71 4.32 17.84 3.52
C ALA A 71 5.69 18.16 4.17
N GLY A 72 5.74 19.21 5.01
CA GLY A 72 6.95 19.67 5.71
C GLY A 72 6.88 19.52 7.23
N SER A 73 5.73 19.14 7.79
CA SER A 73 5.54 18.87 9.22
C SER A 73 4.94 17.47 9.44
N ASP A 74 5.18 16.88 10.62
CA ASP A 74 4.63 15.58 11.00
C ASP A 74 3.09 15.56 10.89
N SER A 75 2.44 16.64 11.34
CA SER A 75 0.99 16.83 11.23
C SER A 75 0.49 16.89 9.78
N GLY A 76 1.29 17.43 8.87
CA GLY A 76 1.00 17.43 7.44
C GLY A 76 1.14 16.03 6.83
N GLY A 77 2.14 15.27 7.28
CA GLY A 77 2.34 13.87 6.92
C GLY A 77 1.18 12.98 7.35
N GLU A 78 0.71 13.11 8.58
CA GLU A 78 -0.43 12.36 9.11
C GLU A 78 -1.72 12.62 8.32
N ARG A 79 -2.01 13.90 8.02
CA ARG A 79 -3.16 14.27 7.18
C ARG A 79 -3.05 13.71 5.76
N ALA A 80 -1.86 13.75 5.17
CA ALA A 80 -1.62 13.18 3.85
C ALA A 80 -1.83 11.66 3.88
N ALA A 81 -1.32 10.96 4.90
CA ALA A 81 -1.52 9.52 5.08
C ALA A 81 -3.01 9.17 5.17
N ALA A 82 -3.79 9.89 6.00
CA ALA A 82 -5.23 9.69 6.10
C ALA A 82 -5.94 9.85 4.75
N MET A 83 -5.62 10.89 3.99
CA MET A 83 -6.19 11.12 2.65
C MET A 83 -5.81 10.00 1.65
N TYR A 84 -4.55 9.57 1.64
CA TYR A 84 -4.11 8.47 0.80
C TYR A 84 -4.77 7.15 1.16
N SER A 85 -4.97 6.87 2.45
CA SER A 85 -5.71 5.70 2.90
C SER A 85 -7.15 5.72 2.39
N LEU A 86 -7.85 6.85 2.49
CA LEU A 86 -9.23 6.97 1.98
C LEU A 86 -9.29 6.76 0.45
N ILE A 87 -8.39 7.41 -0.30
CA ILE A 87 -8.32 7.28 -1.76
C ILE A 87 -7.94 5.85 -2.17
N GLY A 88 -6.99 5.24 -1.47
CA GLY A 88 -6.56 3.86 -1.68
C GLY A 88 -7.71 2.88 -1.45
N THR A 89 -8.44 3.04 -0.35
CA THR A 89 -9.65 2.27 -0.06
C THR A 89 -10.70 2.42 -1.15
N CYS A 90 -10.94 3.64 -1.66
CA CYS A 90 -11.86 3.83 -2.79
C CYS A 90 -11.44 2.99 -4.00
N LYS A 91 -10.16 3.06 -4.38
CA LYS A 91 -9.63 2.28 -5.51
C LYS A 91 -9.75 0.77 -5.31
N LEU A 92 -9.49 0.28 -4.10
CA LEU A 92 -9.62 -1.14 -3.75
C LEU A 92 -11.06 -1.65 -3.78
N ASN A 93 -12.05 -0.76 -3.71
CA ASN A 93 -13.47 -1.08 -3.76
C ASN A 93 -14.13 -0.68 -5.10
N ASP A 94 -13.32 -0.37 -6.13
CA ASP A 94 -13.80 0.09 -7.45
C ASP A 94 -14.67 1.36 -7.40
N ILE A 95 -14.42 2.23 -6.41
CA ILE A 95 -15.14 3.48 -6.20
C ILE A 95 -14.33 4.64 -6.79
N ASN A 96 -15.00 5.52 -7.55
CA ASN A 96 -14.40 6.77 -8.01
C ASN A 96 -14.01 7.67 -6.80
N PRO A 97 -12.72 7.92 -6.54
CA PRO A 97 -12.31 8.64 -5.32
C PRO A 97 -12.79 10.10 -5.30
N ARG A 98 -12.92 10.74 -6.46
CA ARG A 98 -13.43 12.12 -6.55
C ARG A 98 -14.90 12.17 -6.14
N ALA A 99 -15.73 11.28 -6.69
CA ALA A 99 -17.15 11.21 -6.34
C ALA A 99 -17.36 10.92 -4.85
N TYR A 100 -16.54 10.03 -4.28
CA TYR A 100 -16.53 9.76 -2.84
C TYR A 100 -16.19 11.01 -2.02
N LEU A 101 -15.08 11.69 -2.34
CA LEU A 101 -14.66 12.88 -1.60
C LEU A 101 -15.68 14.02 -1.71
N GLU A 102 -16.26 14.23 -2.89
CA GLU A 102 -17.33 15.19 -3.12
C GLU A 102 -18.54 14.87 -2.23
N TYR A 103 -19.01 13.62 -2.24
CA TYR A 103 -20.09 13.16 -1.39
C TYR A 103 -19.79 13.40 0.09
N VAL A 104 -18.64 12.95 0.59
CA VAL A 104 -18.28 13.11 2.01
C VAL A 104 -18.18 14.59 2.40
N LEU A 105 -17.48 15.41 1.62
CA LEU A 105 -17.30 16.84 1.95
C LEU A 105 -18.62 17.62 1.95
N THR A 106 -19.60 17.24 1.13
CA THR A 106 -20.92 17.87 1.12
C THR A 106 -21.80 17.43 2.29
N HIS A 107 -21.59 16.24 2.86
CA HIS A 107 -22.48 15.69 3.90
C HIS A 107 -21.86 15.73 5.31
N ILE A 108 -20.53 15.81 5.44
CA ILE A 108 -19.83 15.64 6.73
C ILE A 108 -20.20 16.70 7.77
N ALA A 109 -20.54 17.92 7.36
CA ALA A 109 -20.90 19.00 8.27
C ALA A 109 -22.20 18.73 9.05
N ASP A 110 -23.16 18.06 8.40
CA ASP A 110 -24.46 17.71 8.97
C ASP A 110 -24.52 16.27 9.49
N HIS A 111 -23.44 15.50 9.33
CA HIS A 111 -23.40 14.09 9.70
C HIS A 111 -23.04 13.89 11.18
N PRO A 112 -23.76 13.03 11.92
CA PRO A 112 -23.45 12.76 13.33
C PRO A 112 -22.04 12.19 13.52
N ILE A 113 -21.26 12.80 14.42
CA ILE A 113 -19.88 12.39 14.71
C ILE A 113 -19.75 10.93 15.19
N ASN A 114 -20.78 10.41 15.84
CA ASN A 114 -20.82 9.02 16.33
C ASN A 114 -21.21 7.99 15.25
N ARG A 115 -21.43 8.42 14.01
CA ARG A 115 -21.81 7.58 12.87
C ARG A 115 -20.94 7.82 11.64
N ILE A 116 -19.74 8.36 11.82
CA ILE A 116 -18.81 8.70 10.72
C ILE A 116 -18.45 7.48 9.87
N ASP A 117 -18.53 6.28 10.43
CA ASP A 117 -18.37 5.03 9.69
C ASP A 117 -19.38 4.85 8.55
N GLU A 118 -20.58 5.44 8.63
CA GLU A 118 -21.55 5.46 7.52
C GLU A 118 -21.04 6.21 6.29
N LEU A 119 -20.03 7.07 6.45
CA LEU A 119 -19.37 7.80 5.37
C LEU A 119 -18.18 7.04 4.77
N LEU A 120 -17.87 5.82 5.23
CA LEU A 120 -16.79 5.01 4.66
C LEU A 120 -17.08 4.62 3.21
N PRO A 121 -16.05 4.41 2.35
CA PRO A 121 -16.24 4.22 0.91
C PRO A 121 -17.28 3.17 0.54
N TRP A 122 -17.21 1.98 1.15
CA TRP A 122 -18.13 0.86 0.87
C TRP A 122 -19.57 1.11 1.33
N ASN A 123 -19.80 2.02 2.29
CA ASN A 123 -21.14 2.34 2.81
C ASN A 123 -21.88 3.36 1.95
N VAL A 124 -21.16 4.19 1.19
CA VAL A 124 -21.75 5.26 0.38
C VAL A 124 -21.89 4.92 -1.10
N VAL A 125 -21.40 3.76 -1.55
CA VAL A 125 -21.38 3.35 -2.97
C VAL A 125 -22.73 3.53 -3.67
N ALA A 126 -23.82 3.11 -3.03
CA ALA A 126 -25.17 3.21 -3.58
C ALA A 126 -25.66 4.66 -3.73
N LYS A 127 -25.03 5.60 -3.02
CA LYS A 127 -25.36 7.03 -3.00
C LYS A 127 -24.51 7.84 -3.98
N LEU A 128 -23.45 7.25 -4.52
CA LEU A 128 -22.55 7.93 -5.45
C LEU A 128 -23.15 7.97 -6.87
N PRO A 129 -22.91 9.06 -7.62
CA PRO A 129 -23.32 9.12 -9.02
C PRO A 129 -22.63 8.00 -9.81
N ARG A 130 -23.41 7.20 -10.53
CA ARG A 130 -22.87 6.20 -11.47
C ARG A 130 -22.12 6.94 -12.55
N HIS A 131 -20.83 6.67 -12.69
CA HIS A 131 -20.06 7.24 -13.79
C HIS A 131 -20.59 6.67 -15.10
N SER A 132 -21.20 7.49 -15.94
CA SER A 132 -21.40 7.15 -17.35
C SER A 132 -20.01 6.97 -17.96
N SER A 133 -19.62 5.74 -18.28
CA SER A 133 -18.44 5.51 -19.12
C SER A 133 -18.61 6.36 -20.38
N LEU A 134 -17.68 7.28 -20.62
CA LEU A 134 -17.55 7.89 -21.95
C LEU A 134 -17.45 6.74 -22.96
N PRO A 135 -18.13 6.81 -24.12
CA PRO A 135 -18.00 5.77 -25.12
C PRO A 135 -16.53 5.62 -25.46
N THR A 136 -16.01 4.40 -25.34
CA THR A 136 -14.70 4.02 -25.86
C THR A 136 -14.70 4.39 -27.34
N SER A 137 -14.07 5.51 -27.68
CA SER A 137 -13.77 5.86 -29.06
C SER A 137 -12.83 4.79 -29.58
N ALA A 138 -13.34 3.93 -30.45
CA ALA A 138 -12.51 3.13 -31.33
C ALA A 138 -11.76 4.07 -32.27
N ALA A 139 -10.44 4.09 -32.18
CA ALA A 139 -9.51 4.54 -33.23
C ALA A 139 -8.14 3.91 -32.96
#